data_AF-A0AAF0DTH6-F1
#
_entry.id   AF-A0AAF0DTH6-F1
#
_cell.length_a   1.000
_cell.length_b   1.000
_cell.length_c   1.000
_cell.angle_alpha   90.00
_cell.angle_beta   90.00
_cell.angle_gamma   90.00
#
_symmetry.space_group_name_H-M   'P 1'
#
loop_
_entity.id
_entity.type
_entity.pdbx_description
1 polymer ?
#
loop_
_entity_poly.entity_id
_entity_poly.type
_entity_poly.pdbx_seq_one_letter_code
_entity_poly.pdbx_strand_id
1 'polypeptide(L)'
;MPHKRAKSSARHSQRDALGFDRAPTGKSGLDDIPRSARHLFSAPPPKRKAETETTSQETPTLKIRPNERMRDFNQRVENAFATDINSTMRREQRSESNTRKRERRRELLKAKKRAANPQLAREDAAADWARASKTRSLHDVAQAPPVITARPKERKKAPTAVEAQAAARPKPSLARQKILDEERERVVKQYRALKKAREQAGA
;
A
#
# COMPACT_ATOMS: atom_id res chain seq x y z
N MET A 1 21.31 -15.07 -15.68
CA MET A 1 21.14 -16.49 -16.04
C MET A 1 21.40 -16.69 -17.54
N PRO A 2 22.56 -17.23 -17.91
CA PRO A 2 22.98 -17.46 -19.29
C PRO A 2 21.95 -18.24 -20.13
N HIS A 3 21.33 -19.27 -19.54
CA HIS A 3 20.37 -20.14 -20.23
C HIS A 3 19.07 -19.45 -20.70
N LYS A 4 18.66 -18.34 -20.08
CA LYS A 4 17.47 -17.58 -20.54
C LYS A 4 17.76 -16.82 -21.83
N ARG A 5 19.00 -16.35 -22.01
CA ARG A 5 19.43 -15.60 -23.20
C ARG A 5 19.56 -16.53 -24.41
N ALA A 6 20.18 -17.71 -24.25
CA ALA A 6 20.30 -18.72 -25.30
C ALA A 6 18.93 -19.16 -25.86
N LYS A 7 17.97 -19.49 -24.97
CA LYS A 7 16.60 -19.85 -25.39
C LYS A 7 15.83 -18.71 -26.04
N SER A 8 16.17 -17.45 -25.73
CA SER A 8 15.55 -16.28 -26.37
C SER A 8 16.13 -16.09 -27.76
N SER A 9 17.45 -16.14 -27.90
CA SER A 9 18.15 -16.03 -29.18
C SER A 9 17.67 -17.08 -30.17
N ALA A 10 17.61 -18.36 -29.77
CA ALA A 10 17.10 -19.44 -30.62
C ALA A 10 15.63 -19.22 -31.06
N ARG A 11 14.80 -18.60 -30.22
CA ARG A 11 13.40 -18.29 -30.57
C ARG A 11 13.27 -17.09 -31.51
N HIS A 12 14.19 -16.14 -31.44
CA HIS A 12 14.20 -15.00 -32.37
C HIS A 12 14.75 -15.45 -33.72
N SER A 13 15.86 -16.19 -33.75
CA SER A 13 16.41 -16.75 -34.99
C SER A 13 15.41 -17.66 -35.70
N GLN A 14 14.66 -18.49 -34.96
CA GLN A 14 13.55 -19.25 -35.53
C GLN A 14 12.47 -18.33 -36.08
N ARG A 15 11.97 -17.34 -35.31
CA ARG A 15 10.94 -16.41 -35.81
C ARG A 15 11.39 -15.66 -37.08
N ASP A 16 12.63 -15.20 -37.13
CA ASP A 16 13.19 -14.47 -38.26
C ASP A 16 13.32 -15.38 -39.49
N ALA A 17 13.77 -16.62 -39.32
CA ALA A 17 13.83 -17.62 -40.40
C ALA A 17 12.45 -18.05 -40.90
N LEU A 18 11.46 -18.04 -40.01
CA LEU A 18 10.08 -18.41 -40.33
C LEU A 18 9.37 -17.30 -41.14
N GLY A 19 9.82 -16.05 -41.07
CA GLY A 19 9.27 -14.91 -41.82
C GLY A 19 7.91 -14.41 -41.31
N PHE A 20 7.42 -13.31 -41.87
CA PHE A 20 6.17 -12.65 -41.47
C PHE A 20 4.96 -13.05 -42.32
N ASP A 21 5.17 -13.70 -43.46
CA ASP A 21 4.15 -13.93 -44.48
C ASP A 21 3.71 -15.41 -44.49
N ARG A 22 3.09 -15.82 -43.38
CA ARG A 22 2.56 -17.18 -43.22
C ARG A 22 1.06 -17.14 -43.26
N ALA A 23 0.46 -18.11 -43.94
CA ALA A 23 -0.98 -18.29 -43.90
C ALA A 23 -1.45 -18.44 -42.44
N PRO A 24 -2.57 -17.79 -42.06
CA PRO A 24 -3.10 -17.88 -40.71
C PRO A 24 -3.35 -19.35 -40.38
N THR A 25 -2.58 -19.88 -39.43
CA THR A 25 -2.81 -21.25 -38.98
C THR A 25 -4.10 -21.24 -38.15
N GLY A 26 -5.08 -22.08 -38.48
CA GLY A 26 -6.42 -22.10 -37.87
C GLY A 26 -6.50 -22.37 -36.36
N LYS A 27 -5.38 -22.28 -35.63
CA LYS A 27 -5.29 -22.37 -34.17
C LYS A 27 -5.19 -20.96 -33.59
N SER A 28 -6.37 -20.37 -33.37
CA SER A 28 -6.64 -19.12 -32.66
C SER A 28 -6.18 -17.81 -33.33
N GLY A 29 -7.13 -17.00 -33.77
CA GLY A 29 -6.90 -15.60 -34.21
C GLY A 29 -6.46 -14.65 -33.09
N LEU A 30 -6.03 -15.19 -31.94
CA LEU A 30 -5.54 -14.43 -30.79
C LEU A 30 -4.03 -14.11 -30.92
N ASP A 31 -3.33 -14.81 -31.80
CA ASP A 31 -1.89 -14.65 -32.02
C ASP A 31 -1.53 -13.52 -32.99
N ASP A 32 -2.46 -13.14 -33.87
CA ASP A 32 -2.30 -12.00 -34.79
C ASP A 32 -2.63 -10.65 -34.14
N ILE A 33 -3.21 -10.64 -32.94
CA ILE A 33 -3.56 -9.41 -32.23
C ILE A 33 -2.33 -8.90 -31.47
N PRO A 34 -1.96 -7.60 -31.61
CA PRO A 34 -0.85 -7.04 -30.86
C PRO A 34 -1.07 -7.22 -29.35
N ARG A 35 0.00 -7.55 -28.63
CA ARG A 35 -0.07 -7.94 -27.21
C ARG A 35 -0.76 -6.89 -26.33
N SER A 36 -0.67 -5.61 -26.67
CA SER A 36 -1.37 -4.52 -26.00
C SER A 36 -2.89 -4.55 -26.20
N ALA A 37 -3.36 -4.93 -27.40
CA ALA A 37 -4.77 -4.97 -27.76
C ALA A 37 -5.47 -6.27 -27.35
N ARG A 38 -4.74 -7.35 -27.03
CA ARG A 38 -5.33 -8.63 -26.55
C ARG A 38 -6.25 -8.43 -25.33
N HIS A 39 -6.01 -7.42 -24.50
CA HIS A 39 -6.84 -7.10 -23.35
C HIS A 39 -8.20 -6.49 -23.68
N LEU A 40 -8.36 -5.89 -24.87
CA LEU A 40 -9.61 -5.29 -25.31
C LEU A 40 -10.60 -6.34 -25.81
N PHE A 41 -10.08 -7.44 -26.38
CA PHE A 41 -10.88 -8.53 -26.96
C PHE A 41 -11.04 -9.74 -26.02
N SER A 42 -10.15 -9.89 -25.04
CA SER A 42 -10.34 -10.88 -23.98
C SER A 42 -11.43 -10.39 -23.02
N ALA A 43 -12.38 -11.26 -22.68
CA ALA A 43 -13.25 -11.01 -21.55
C ALA A 43 -12.38 -10.68 -20.32
N PRO A 44 -12.76 -9.67 -19.50
CA PRO A 44 -12.08 -9.45 -18.23
C PRO A 44 -12.11 -10.79 -17.48
N PRO A 45 -10.99 -11.22 -16.87
CA PRO A 45 -11.00 -12.45 -16.10
C PRO A 45 -12.18 -12.34 -15.14
N PRO A 46 -13.00 -13.40 -14.98
CA PRO A 46 -14.11 -13.35 -14.06
C PRO A 46 -13.52 -12.79 -12.78
N LYS A 47 -14.08 -11.67 -12.30
CA LYS A 47 -13.72 -11.18 -10.97
C LYS A 47 -13.91 -12.43 -10.16
N ARG A 48 -12.81 -13.02 -9.68
CA ARG A 48 -12.90 -13.96 -8.58
C ARG A 48 -13.62 -13.08 -7.60
N LYS A 49 -14.95 -13.28 -7.48
CA LYS A 49 -15.60 -13.14 -6.20
C LYS A 49 -14.57 -13.88 -5.38
N ALA A 50 -13.87 -13.15 -4.53
CA ALA A 50 -13.43 -13.83 -3.35
C ALA A 50 -14.77 -14.37 -2.84
N GLU A 51 -15.10 -15.60 -3.23
CA GLU A 51 -15.29 -16.66 -2.29
C GLU A 51 -14.13 -16.47 -1.28
N THR A 52 -14.24 -15.43 -0.46
CA THR A 52 -14.48 -15.66 0.93
C THR A 52 -15.60 -16.69 0.96
N GLU A 53 -15.22 -17.95 0.73
CA GLU A 53 -15.36 -18.87 1.83
C GLU A 53 -14.86 -18.08 3.04
N THR A 54 -15.78 -17.35 3.66
CA THR A 54 -15.78 -17.24 5.09
C THR A 54 -15.94 -18.67 5.57
N THR A 55 -14.92 -19.51 5.37
CA THR A 55 -14.46 -20.32 6.47
C THR A 55 -14.07 -19.26 7.49
N SER A 56 -15.07 -18.80 8.24
CA SER A 56 -14.92 -18.29 9.58
C SER A 56 -14.26 -19.44 10.34
N GLN A 57 -12.96 -19.62 10.08
CA GLN A 57 -12.07 -20.43 10.88
C GLN A 57 -12.08 -19.64 12.18
N GLU A 58 -12.97 -20.05 13.07
CA GLU A 58 -13.02 -19.54 14.43
C GLU A 58 -11.58 -19.56 14.92
N THR A 59 -11.05 -18.40 15.28
CA THR A 59 -9.70 -18.32 15.85
C THR A 59 -9.61 -19.38 16.93
N PRO A 60 -8.71 -20.37 16.80
CA PRO A 60 -8.72 -21.53 17.67
C PRO A 60 -8.50 -21.05 19.10
N THR A 61 -9.52 -21.18 19.94
CA THR A 61 -9.45 -20.79 21.35
C THR A 61 -8.64 -21.85 22.10
N LEU A 62 -7.31 -21.73 22.02
CA LEU A 62 -6.39 -22.69 22.60
C LEU A 62 -6.33 -22.50 24.13
N LYS A 63 -6.83 -23.50 24.85
CA LYS A 63 -6.66 -23.63 26.31
C LYS A 63 -5.48 -24.57 26.62
N ILE A 64 -4.85 -24.36 27.78
CA ILE A 64 -3.82 -25.25 28.31
C ILE A 64 -4.47 -26.60 28.58
N ARG A 65 -3.88 -27.68 28.04
CA ARG A 65 -4.38 -29.04 28.27
C ARG A 65 -3.96 -29.52 29.66
N PRO A 66 -4.76 -30.37 30.32
CA PRO A 66 -4.33 -30.98 31.57
C PRO A 66 -3.04 -31.77 31.33
N ASN A 67 -2.04 -31.60 32.22
CA ASN A 67 -0.69 -32.16 32.15
C ASN A 67 0.23 -31.61 31.03
N GLU A 68 -0.15 -30.55 30.31
CA GLU A 68 0.72 -29.84 29.37
C GLU A 68 1.59 -28.81 30.10
N ARG A 69 2.88 -28.73 29.78
CA ARG A 69 3.77 -27.70 30.32
C ARG A 69 3.55 -26.40 29.54
N MET A 70 3.75 -25.24 30.17
CA MET A 70 3.56 -23.92 29.51
C MET A 70 4.34 -23.76 28.20
N ARG A 71 5.52 -24.40 28.09
CA ARG A 71 6.34 -24.37 26.88
C ARG A 71 5.63 -25.05 25.69
N ASP A 72 4.98 -26.18 25.92
CA ASP A 72 4.31 -26.96 24.88
C ASP A 72 3.04 -26.26 24.42
N PHE A 73 2.32 -25.63 25.36
CA PHE A 73 1.20 -24.75 25.07
C PHE A 73 1.62 -23.58 24.16
N ASN A 74 2.71 -22.90 24.49
CA ASN A 74 3.22 -21.78 23.68
C ASN A 74 3.59 -22.24 22.26
N GLN A 75 4.26 -23.39 22.10
CA GLN A 75 4.57 -23.95 20.78
C GLN A 75 3.31 -24.26 19.97
N ARG A 76 2.27 -24.79 20.61
CA ARG A 76 1.00 -25.09 19.95
C ARG A 76 0.27 -23.82 19.53
N VAL A 77 0.31 -22.78 20.35
CA VAL A 77 -0.18 -21.43 20.01
C VAL A 77 0.59 -20.87 18.81
N GLU A 78 1.92 -20.87 18.85
CA GLU A 78 2.74 -20.38 17.75
C GLU A 78 2.47 -21.11 16.44
N ASN A 79 2.34 -22.44 16.47
CA ASN A 79 2.03 -23.24 15.29
C ASN A 79 0.63 -22.96 14.71
N ALA A 80 -0.38 -22.78 15.57
CA ALA A 80 -1.74 -22.46 15.13
C ALA A 80 -1.82 -21.08 14.45
N PHE A 81 -1.03 -20.11 14.91
CA PHE A 81 -0.95 -18.77 14.31
C PHE A 81 0.14 -18.63 13.25
N ALA A 82 0.99 -19.63 13.05
CA ALA A 82 2.14 -19.55 12.14
C ALA A 82 1.72 -19.25 10.71
N THR A 83 0.59 -19.79 10.23
CA THR A 83 0.09 -19.55 8.87
C THR A 83 -0.29 -18.09 8.67
N ASP A 84 -0.99 -17.51 9.64
CA ASP A 84 -1.47 -16.13 9.58
C ASP A 84 -0.31 -15.15 9.66
N ILE A 85 0.60 -15.37 10.62
CA ILE A 85 1.83 -14.59 10.78
C ILE A 85 2.68 -14.65 9.50
N ASN A 86 2.86 -15.85 8.93
CA ASN A 86 3.61 -15.98 7.68
C ASN A 86 2.90 -15.32 6.49
N SER A 87 1.57 -15.31 6.48
CA SER A 87 0.78 -14.67 5.43
C SER A 87 0.89 -13.14 5.46
N THR A 88 0.83 -12.53 6.65
CA THR A 88 0.97 -11.08 6.84
C THR A 88 2.38 -10.65 6.50
N MET A 89 3.40 -11.35 7.03
CA MET A 89 4.80 -11.09 6.74
C MET A 89 5.10 -11.17 5.23
N ARG A 90 4.61 -12.20 4.53
CA ARG A 90 4.78 -12.31 3.07
C ARG A 90 4.07 -11.20 2.31
N ARG A 91 2.91 -10.75 2.77
CA ARG A 91 2.15 -9.66 2.13
C ARG A 91 2.87 -8.32 2.27
N GLU A 92 3.42 -8.05 3.45
CA GLU A 92 4.18 -6.84 3.74
C GLU A 92 5.52 -6.82 3.00
N GLN A 93 6.28 -7.91 3.01
CA GLN A 93 7.50 -8.00 2.22
C GLN A 93 7.25 -7.79 0.71
N ARG A 94 6.13 -8.32 0.19
CA ARG A 94 5.73 -8.09 -1.21
C ARG A 94 5.30 -6.65 -1.48
N SER A 95 4.59 -6.00 -0.55
CA SER A 95 4.18 -4.61 -0.72
C SER A 95 5.41 -3.70 -0.71
N GLU A 96 6.34 -3.89 0.22
CA GLU A 96 7.61 -3.17 0.30
C GLU A 96 8.50 -3.39 -0.92
N SER A 97 8.61 -4.63 -1.41
CA SER A 97 9.38 -4.90 -2.63
C SER A 97 8.75 -4.21 -3.84
N ASN A 98 7.42 -4.15 -3.93
CA ASN A 98 6.71 -3.50 -5.02
C ASN A 98 6.80 -1.97 -4.93
N THR A 99 6.76 -1.38 -3.73
CA THR A 99 6.97 0.06 -3.53
C THR A 99 8.38 0.44 -3.94
N ARG A 100 9.41 -0.27 -3.45
CA ARG A 100 10.82 -0.05 -3.85
C ARG A 100 11.03 -0.17 -5.36
N LYS A 101 10.39 -1.15 -6.01
CA LYS A 101 10.46 -1.30 -7.47
C LYS A 101 9.79 -0.13 -8.20
N ARG A 102 8.66 0.37 -7.69
CA ARG A 102 7.94 1.52 -8.24
C ARG A 102 8.73 2.81 -8.07
N GLU A 103 9.37 3.00 -6.92
CA GLU A 103 10.27 4.13 -6.63
C GLU A 103 11.46 4.13 -7.57
N ARG A 104 12.19 3.01 -7.69
CA ARG A 104 13.30 2.88 -8.66
C ARG A 104 12.87 3.20 -10.09
N ARG A 105 11.70 2.71 -10.52
CA ARG A 105 11.17 3.03 -11.86
C ARG A 105 10.85 4.52 -12.01
N ARG A 106 10.30 5.15 -10.96
CA ARG A 106 10.02 6.60 -10.94
C ARG A 106 11.31 7.41 -11.02
N GLU A 107 12.34 7.02 -10.28
CA GLU A 107 13.66 7.65 -10.30
C GLU A 107 14.33 7.51 -11.66
N LEU A 108 14.32 6.31 -12.25
CA LEU A 108 14.85 6.10 -13.61
C LEU A 108 14.13 6.95 -14.65
N LEU A 109 12.80 7.06 -14.56
CA LEU A 109 12.04 7.94 -15.44
C LEU A 109 12.34 9.42 -15.18
N LYS A 110 12.52 9.83 -13.93
CA LYS A 110 12.93 11.20 -13.58
C LYS A 110 14.33 11.51 -14.13
N ALA A 111 15.28 10.58 -13.98
CA ALA A 111 16.62 10.67 -14.51
C ALA A 111 16.61 10.76 -16.05
N LYS A 112 15.80 9.92 -16.73
CA LYS A 112 15.65 9.99 -18.18
C LYS A 112 15.06 11.33 -18.64
N LYS A 113 14.08 11.88 -17.92
CA LYS A 113 13.52 13.21 -18.18
C LYS A 113 14.55 14.33 -17.97
N ARG A 114 15.36 14.25 -16.91
CA ARG A 114 16.47 15.18 -16.65
C ARG A 114 17.54 15.12 -17.74
N ALA A 115 17.88 13.92 -18.22
CA ALA A 115 18.82 13.73 -19.32
C ALA A 115 18.28 14.27 -20.65
N ALA A 116 16.96 14.17 -20.88
CA ALA A 116 16.32 14.69 -22.08
C ALA A 116 16.22 16.23 -22.06
N ASN A 117 15.99 16.83 -20.90
CA ASN A 117 15.77 18.28 -20.74
C ASN A 117 16.76 18.88 -19.73
N PRO A 118 17.90 19.45 -20.17
CA PRO A 118 18.91 20.02 -19.28
C PRO A 118 18.41 21.24 -18.49
N GLN A 119 17.39 21.96 -18.99
CA GLN A 119 16.74 23.06 -18.26
C GLN A 119 15.99 22.56 -17.00
N LEU A 120 15.23 21.47 -17.11
CA LEU A 120 14.55 20.84 -15.96
C LEU A 120 15.55 20.33 -14.91
N ALA A 121 16.73 19.88 -15.34
CA ALA A 121 17.79 19.49 -14.41
C ALA A 121 18.36 20.69 -13.62
N ARG A 122 18.49 21.86 -14.26
CA ARG A 122 18.92 23.11 -13.61
C ARG A 122 17.88 23.64 -12.64
N GLU A 123 16.59 23.60 -13.00
CA GLU A 123 15.48 24.03 -12.13
C GLU A 123 15.34 23.14 -10.89
N ASP A 124 15.39 21.81 -11.07
CA ASP A 124 15.38 20.85 -9.97
C ASP A 124 16.58 21.09 -9.03
N ALA A 125 17.78 21.29 -9.58
CA ALA A 125 18.98 21.57 -8.79
C ALA A 125 18.88 22.91 -8.04
N ALA A 126 18.39 23.97 -8.69
CA ALA A 126 18.17 25.26 -8.06
C ALA A 126 17.15 25.16 -6.90
N ALA A 127 16.10 24.34 -7.05
CA ALA A 127 15.15 24.07 -5.98
C ALA A 127 15.78 23.33 -4.79
N ASP A 128 16.68 22.37 -5.05
CA ASP A 128 17.43 21.67 -4.01
C ASP A 128 18.39 22.62 -3.25
N TRP A 129 19.06 23.54 -3.95
CA TRP A 129 19.91 24.58 -3.34
C TRP A 129 19.11 25.64 -2.56
N ALA A 130 17.93 26.04 -3.05
CA ALA A 130 17.03 26.95 -2.35
C ALA A 130 16.43 26.34 -1.06
N ARG A 131 16.41 25.00 -0.97
CA ARG A 131 16.04 24.27 0.25
C ARG A 131 17.19 24.17 1.23
N ALA A 132 18.42 23.97 0.74
CA ALA A 132 19.63 23.89 1.56
C ALA A 132 19.95 25.20 2.27
N SER A 133 19.77 26.36 1.61
CA SER A 133 20.00 27.68 2.22
C SER A 133 19.04 28.04 3.36
N LYS A 134 17.94 27.29 3.52
CA LYS A 134 16.99 27.44 4.64
C LYS A 134 17.36 26.58 5.86
N THR A 135 18.37 25.73 5.75
CA THR A 135 18.90 24.99 6.89
C THR A 135 19.99 25.82 7.58
N ARG A 136 19.97 25.86 8.92
CA ARG A 136 20.87 26.72 9.70
C ARG A 136 22.33 26.33 9.41
N SER A 137 23.13 27.28 8.95
CA SER A 137 24.57 27.09 8.70
C SER A 137 25.32 26.91 10.02
N LEU A 138 26.38 26.10 10.00
CA LEU A 138 27.19 25.73 11.17
C LEU A 138 27.86 26.96 11.86
N HIS A 139 27.90 28.11 11.19
CA HIS A 139 28.60 29.33 11.64
C HIS A 139 27.65 30.50 11.94
N ASP A 140 26.35 30.25 12.10
CA ASP A 140 25.38 31.27 12.49
C ASP A 140 25.56 31.60 13.99
N VAL A 141 26.41 32.59 14.29
CA VAL A 141 26.66 33.08 15.66
C VAL A 141 25.51 34.01 16.05
N ALA A 142 24.70 33.57 17.02
CA ALA A 142 23.59 34.35 17.54
C ALA A 142 24.09 35.61 18.27
N GLN A 143 24.10 36.76 17.57
CA GLN A 143 24.62 38.03 18.08
C GLN A 143 23.72 38.69 19.14
N ALA A 144 22.47 38.23 19.26
CA ALA A 144 21.59 38.54 20.37
C ALA A 144 20.98 37.22 20.89
N PRO A 145 20.75 37.08 22.21
CA PRO A 145 19.99 35.95 22.72
C PRO A 145 18.62 35.92 22.00
N PRO A 146 18.24 34.79 21.37
CA PRO A 146 17.02 34.72 20.60
C PRO A 146 15.81 34.93 21.53
N VAL A 147 14.97 35.93 21.22
CA VAL A 147 13.71 36.13 21.92
C VAL A 147 12.76 35.00 21.53
N ILE A 148 12.44 34.13 22.47
CA ILE A 148 11.52 33.00 22.27
C ILE A 148 10.09 33.54 22.18
N THR A 149 9.67 33.99 20.99
CA THR A 149 8.29 34.46 20.73
C THR A 149 7.34 33.30 20.40
N ALA A 150 7.87 32.12 20.08
CA ALA A 150 7.08 30.93 19.82
C ALA A 150 6.76 30.21 21.12
N ARG A 151 5.47 30.14 21.48
CA ARG A 151 5.00 29.23 22.54
C ARG A 151 5.48 27.82 22.21
N PRO A 152 6.14 27.11 23.16
CA PRO A 152 6.60 25.76 22.92
C PRO A 152 5.42 24.90 22.48
N LYS A 153 5.59 24.23 21.34
CA LYS A 153 4.58 23.34 20.77
C LYS A 153 4.25 22.31 21.83
N GLU A 154 3.00 22.29 22.28
CA GLU A 154 2.56 21.34 23.30
C GLU A 154 3.00 19.94 22.88
N ARG A 155 3.76 19.27 23.77
CA ARG A 155 4.09 17.87 23.61
C ARG A 155 2.76 17.14 23.47
N LYS A 156 2.45 16.68 22.26
CA LYS A 156 1.29 15.81 22.02
C LYS A 156 1.44 14.65 22.99
N LYS A 157 0.52 14.56 23.96
CA LYS A 157 0.46 13.43 24.88
C LYS A 157 0.42 12.17 24.03
N ALA A 158 1.15 11.13 24.47
CA ALA A 158 1.09 9.84 23.81
C ALA A 158 -0.38 9.47 23.61
N PRO A 159 -0.76 8.97 22.40
CA PRO A 159 -2.14 8.64 22.11
C PRO A 159 -2.63 7.69 23.19
N THR A 160 -3.82 7.95 23.70
CA THR A 160 -4.46 7.03 24.65
C THR A 160 -4.53 5.64 24.01
N ALA A 161 -4.59 4.57 24.82
CA ALA A 161 -4.59 3.19 24.29
C ALA A 161 -5.64 2.99 23.18
N VAL A 162 -6.78 3.68 23.29
CA VAL A 162 -7.88 3.70 22.31
C VAL A 162 -7.47 4.34 20.98
N GLU A 163 -6.75 5.47 21.01
CA GLU A 163 -6.24 6.15 19.81
C GLU A 163 -5.10 5.39 19.14
N ALA A 164 -4.22 4.75 19.92
CA ALA A 164 -3.18 3.88 19.39
C ALA A 164 -3.79 2.66 18.67
N GLN A 165 -4.85 2.07 19.24
CA GLN A 165 -5.60 0.99 18.60
C GLN A 165 -6.38 1.45 17.38
N ALA A 166 -6.90 2.68 17.36
CA ALA A 166 -7.55 3.25 16.19
C ALA A 166 -6.55 3.53 15.05
N ALA A 167 -5.31 3.94 15.38
CA ALA A 167 -4.23 4.16 14.41
C ALA A 167 -3.66 2.84 13.85
N ALA A 168 -3.71 1.75 14.62
CA ALA A 168 -3.29 0.42 14.17
C ALA A 168 -4.28 -0.24 13.19
N ARG A 169 -5.54 0.21 13.13
CA ARG A 169 -6.54 -0.32 12.19
C ARG A 169 -6.29 0.26 10.78
N PRO A 170 -6.42 -0.57 9.71
CA PRO A 170 -6.27 -0.08 8.34
C PRO A 170 -7.34 0.99 8.06
N LYS A 171 -6.90 2.17 7.63
CA LYS A 171 -7.80 3.29 7.32
C LYS A 171 -8.75 2.88 6.18
N PRO A 172 -10.08 3.03 6.32
CA PRO A 172 -11.04 2.68 5.27
C PRO A 172 -10.83 3.53 4.01
N SER A 173 -11.26 3.01 2.85
CA SER A 173 -11.24 3.77 1.60
C SER A 173 -12.07 5.05 1.70
N LEU A 174 -11.73 6.07 0.92
CA LEU A 174 -12.38 7.39 0.92
C LEU A 174 -13.91 7.28 0.68
N ALA A 175 -14.34 6.35 -0.18
CA ALA A 175 -15.76 6.08 -0.42
C ALA A 175 -16.46 5.49 0.82
N ARG A 176 -15.80 4.55 1.51
CA ARG A 176 -16.33 3.95 2.74
C ARG A 176 -16.35 4.96 3.89
N GLN A 177 -15.39 5.88 3.96
CA GLN A 177 -15.39 6.96 4.95
C GLN A 177 -16.62 7.85 4.80
N LYS A 178 -16.96 8.27 3.59
CA LYS A 178 -18.16 9.10 3.33
C LYS A 178 -19.45 8.43 3.82
N ILE A 179 -19.62 7.13 3.53
CA ILE A 179 -20.79 6.36 4.00
C ILE A 179 -20.83 6.33 5.53
N LEU A 180 -19.71 6.05 6.19
CA LEU A 180 -19.64 6.01 7.64
C LEU A 180 -19.92 7.38 8.27
N ASP A 181 -19.50 8.47 7.62
CA ASP A 181 -19.73 9.83 8.11
C ASP A 181 -21.21 10.24 7.94
N GLU A 182 -21.85 9.88 6.83
CA GLU A 182 -23.30 10.04 6.64
C GLU A 182 -24.11 9.27 7.69
N GLU A 183 -23.73 8.03 7.99
CA GLU A 183 -24.36 7.23 9.05
C GLU A 183 -24.18 7.86 10.43
N ARG A 184 -22.97 8.35 10.74
CA ARG A 184 -22.68 9.07 11.99
C ARG A 184 -23.59 10.28 12.14
N GLU A 185 -23.73 11.09 11.10
CA GLU A 185 -24.60 12.26 11.13
C GLU A 185 -26.06 11.88 11.38
N ARG A 186 -26.57 10.82 10.74
CA ARG A 186 -27.93 10.32 10.96
C ARG A 186 -28.15 9.90 12.41
N VAL A 187 -27.24 9.11 12.98
CA VAL A 187 -27.32 8.64 14.37
C VAL A 187 -27.24 9.82 15.35
N VAL A 188 -26.33 10.76 15.12
CA VAL A 188 -26.20 11.96 15.97
C VAL A 188 -27.48 12.80 15.92
N LYS A 189 -28.09 12.97 14.74
CA LYS A 189 -29.38 13.68 14.61
C LYS A 189 -30.50 12.97 15.38
N GLN A 190 -30.62 11.66 15.23
CA GLN A 190 -31.61 10.85 15.97
C GLN A 190 -31.38 10.96 17.49
N TYR A 191 -30.14 10.82 17.95
CA TYR A 191 -29.80 10.94 19.36
C TYR A 191 -30.11 12.34 19.92
N ARG A 192 -29.81 13.40 19.16
CA ARG A 192 -30.15 14.78 19.56
C ARG A 192 -31.67 14.99 19.66
N ALA A 193 -32.44 14.44 18.73
CA ALA A 193 -33.90 14.49 18.78
C ALA A 193 -34.46 13.75 20.01
N LEU A 194 -33.96 12.54 20.28
CA LEU A 194 -34.33 11.77 21.48
C LEU A 194 -33.96 12.49 22.77
N LYS A 195 -32.76 13.10 22.84
CA LYS A 195 -32.33 13.88 24.00
C LYS A 195 -33.22 15.10 24.23
N LYS A 196 -33.57 15.82 23.16
CA LYS A 196 -34.48 16.96 23.23
C LYS A 196 -35.88 16.54 23.68
N ALA A 197 -36.40 15.43 23.14
CA ALA A 197 -37.69 14.88 23.57
C ALA A 197 -37.66 14.46 25.05
N ARG A 198 -36.56 13.86 25.52
CA ARG A 198 -36.37 13.49 26.93
C ARG A 198 -36.31 14.71 27.85
N GLU A 199 -35.68 15.80 27.42
CA GLU A 199 -35.65 17.07 28.16
C GLU A 199 -37.03 17.73 28.20
N GLN A 200 -37.80 17.67 27.12
CA GLN A 200 -39.18 18.20 27.07
C GLN A 200 -40.19 17.37 27.87
N ALA A 201 -39.99 16.06 27.99
CA ALA A 201 -40.85 15.18 28.79
C ALA A 201 -40.50 15.16 30.29
N GLY A 202 -39.33 15.70 30.66
CA GLY A 202 -38.85 15.81 32.04
C GLY A 202 -39.01 17.21 32.65
N ALA A 203 -39.65 18.14 31.93
CA ALA A 203 -40.08 19.46 32.38
C ALA A 203 -41.60 19.48 32.48
#